data_AF-A0A4Q1SQR1-F1
#
_entry.id   AF-A0A4Q1SQR1-F1
#
_cell.length_a   1.000
_cell.length_b   1.000
_cell.length_c   1.000
_cell.angle_alpha   90.00
_cell.angle_beta   90.00
_cell.angle_gamma   90.00
#
_symmetry.space_group_name_H-M   'P 1'
#
loop_
_entity.id
_entity.type
_entity.pdbx_description
1 polymer ?
#
loop_
_entity_poly.entity_id
_entity_poly.type
_entity_poly.pdbx_seq_one_letter_code
_entity_poly.pdbx_strand_id
1 'polypeptide(L)'
;MKHIWLNSWMNDKQLLLSSSNKQEIRKLLKLDGINNRTQRLARFWELQHYVESLTYHHAEEIEEATSFAVKSWNEKSSLKIDQETVKSILPLERVEMFKSICTGEQLAGMETREAWLVQLLLRFAICEVQSLSSVVGWVKHVLQTLWGDSPDREVKAALKVMGFRKNQSLDLEMLEKYRSLFKGRLVYSKGLRNLLQPILSSEDIAVIEMEQPSKKKESQEIISRDMTSEESMMKILEAIGGSSSEYLLSELYDESMGNLPANRVVSVGRLINFFSILNLHGIESYSGGLEKDRIFHLKRDELAKTFMTRRPIQSKEDEIPIQLVQCGWTFHGKVMILPLIEEVILEKERK
;
A
#
# COMPACT_ATOMS: atom_id res chain seq x y z
N MET A 1 -18.97 35.59 -1.67
CA MET A 1 -18.98 34.11 -1.57
C MET A 1 -18.24 33.77 -0.27
N LYS A 2 -18.83 33.04 0.68
CA LYS A 2 -18.15 32.79 1.97
C LYS A 2 -17.06 31.72 1.78
N HIS A 3 -15.82 32.09 2.05
CA HIS A 3 -14.63 31.24 1.91
C HIS A 3 -14.58 30.21 3.03
N ILE A 4 -14.53 28.93 2.66
CA ILE A 4 -14.58 27.80 3.60
C ILE A 4 -13.17 27.22 3.63
N TRP A 5 -12.40 27.53 4.68
CA TRP A 5 -11.03 27.08 4.90
C TRP A 5 -10.93 25.55 4.99
N LEU A 6 -9.79 24.96 4.59
CA LEU A 6 -9.49 23.52 4.65
C LEU A 6 -9.99 22.81 5.91
N ASN A 7 -9.74 23.39 7.09
CA ASN A 7 -10.17 22.80 8.37
C ASN A 7 -11.69 22.80 8.55
N SER A 8 -12.37 23.80 7.99
CA SER A 8 -13.82 23.91 8.12
C SER A 8 -14.58 22.88 7.29
N TRP A 9 -14.01 22.36 6.18
CA TRP A 9 -14.62 21.26 5.39
C TRP A 9 -14.71 19.96 6.19
N MET A 10 -13.72 19.73 7.06
CA MET A 10 -13.62 18.50 7.85
C MET A 10 -14.51 18.50 9.09
N ASN A 11 -15.06 19.67 9.49
CA ASN A 11 -15.81 19.81 10.72
C ASN A 11 -17.12 20.60 10.52
N ASP A 12 -18.25 19.89 10.63
CA ASP A 12 -19.59 20.49 10.62
C ASP A 12 -19.70 21.70 11.56
N LYS A 13 -19.10 21.63 12.76
CA LYS A 13 -19.16 22.73 13.72
C LYS A 13 -18.48 23.99 13.19
N GLN A 14 -17.36 23.87 12.48
CA GLN A 14 -16.65 25.03 11.90
C GLN A 14 -17.33 25.55 10.63
N LEU A 15 -17.82 24.67 9.76
CA LEU A 15 -18.64 24.99 8.58
C LEU A 15 -19.94 25.73 8.95
N LEU A 16 -20.57 25.33 10.06
CA LEU A 16 -21.83 25.91 10.57
C LEU A 16 -21.62 27.17 11.43
N LEU A 17 -20.39 27.43 11.90
CA LEU A 17 -20.03 28.66 12.62
C LEU A 17 -19.63 29.79 11.68
N SER A 18 -19.05 29.49 10.52
CA SER A 18 -18.64 30.49 9.52
C SER A 18 -19.79 31.03 8.66
N SER A 19 -20.96 30.37 8.69
CA SER A 19 -22.06 30.60 7.78
C SER A 19 -23.36 31.01 8.48
N SER A 20 -24.07 31.96 7.88
CA SER A 20 -25.33 32.48 8.45
C SER A 20 -26.52 31.57 8.14
N ASN A 21 -26.37 30.62 7.19
CA ASN A 21 -27.46 29.80 6.67
C ASN A 21 -27.06 28.30 6.62
N LYS A 22 -27.30 27.60 7.73
CA LYS A 22 -26.97 26.18 7.92
C LYS A 22 -27.71 25.25 6.94
N GLN A 23 -28.93 25.60 6.54
CA GLN A 23 -29.73 24.78 5.64
C GLN A 23 -29.21 24.81 4.21
N GLU A 24 -28.76 25.98 3.75
CA GLU A 24 -28.19 26.17 2.42
C GLU A 24 -26.90 25.37 2.24
N ILE A 25 -26.02 25.38 3.24
CA ILE A 25 -24.81 24.54 3.23
C ILE A 25 -25.14 23.06 3.17
N ARG A 26 -26.11 22.58 3.96
CA ARG A 26 -26.51 21.16 3.90
C ARG A 26 -27.06 20.78 2.53
N LYS A 27 -27.79 21.68 1.86
CA LYS A 27 -28.26 21.46 0.48
C LYS A 27 -27.09 21.35 -0.48
N LEU A 28 -26.13 22.27 -0.43
CA LEU A 28 -24.92 22.25 -1.28
C LEU A 28 -24.10 20.97 -1.06
N LEU A 29 -23.82 20.62 0.20
CA LEU A 29 -23.08 19.39 0.52
C LEU A 29 -23.80 18.12 0.06
N LYS A 30 -25.15 18.11 0.07
CA LYS A 30 -25.94 16.98 -0.43
C LYS A 30 -25.94 16.91 -1.96
N LEU A 31 -26.02 18.06 -2.64
CA LEU A 31 -25.93 18.13 -4.10
C LEU A 31 -24.58 17.63 -4.61
N ASP A 32 -23.51 17.95 -3.88
CA ASP A 32 -22.13 17.55 -4.23
C ASP A 32 -21.75 16.16 -3.71
N GLY A 33 -22.68 15.41 -3.10
CA GLY A 33 -22.41 14.07 -2.60
C GLY A 33 -21.36 14.01 -1.47
N ILE A 34 -21.16 15.12 -0.74
CA ILE A 34 -20.21 15.27 0.37
C ILE A 34 -20.93 15.55 1.70
N ASN A 35 -22.02 14.81 1.93
CA ASN A 35 -22.90 15.02 3.07
C ASN A 35 -22.30 14.55 4.40
N ASN A 36 -21.32 13.64 4.37
CA ASN A 36 -20.65 13.12 5.56
C ASN A 36 -19.13 13.39 5.56
N ARG A 37 -18.52 13.22 6.74
CA ARG A 37 -17.09 13.46 6.97
C ARG A 37 -16.20 12.66 6.01
N THR A 38 -16.51 11.39 5.78
CA THR A 38 -15.71 10.48 4.94
C THR A 38 -15.71 10.89 3.48
N GLN A 39 -16.82 11.42 2.97
CA GLN A 39 -16.90 11.97 1.61
C GLN A 39 -16.16 13.30 1.49
N ARG A 40 -16.28 14.17 2.49
CA ARG A 40 -15.56 15.46 2.51
C ARG A 40 -14.05 15.27 2.57
N LEU A 41 -13.57 14.33 3.39
CA LEU A 41 -12.15 13.96 3.44
C LEU A 41 -11.66 13.41 2.11
N ALA A 42 -12.41 12.49 1.49
CA ALA A 42 -12.06 11.99 0.17
C ALA A 42 -11.95 13.12 -0.87
N ARG A 43 -12.93 14.02 -0.89
CA ARG A 43 -12.91 15.17 -1.80
C ARG A 43 -11.77 16.14 -1.53
N PHE A 44 -11.41 16.31 -0.26
CA PHE A 44 -10.25 17.08 0.15
C PHE A 44 -8.94 16.45 -0.34
N TRP A 45 -8.77 15.13 -0.18
CA TRP A 45 -7.58 14.43 -0.66
C TRP A 45 -7.46 14.49 -2.19
N GLU A 46 -8.57 14.40 -2.91
CA GLU A 46 -8.60 14.59 -4.37
C GLU A 46 -8.11 15.98 -4.76
N LEU A 47 -8.58 17.03 -4.08
CA LEU A 47 -8.10 18.39 -4.30
C LEU A 47 -6.60 18.52 -3.98
N GLN A 48 -6.14 17.95 -2.87
CA GLN A 48 -4.73 17.95 -2.49
C GLN A 48 -3.87 17.29 -3.57
N HIS A 49 -4.23 16.08 -3.99
CA HIS A 49 -3.54 15.35 -5.04
C HIS A 49 -3.56 16.10 -6.39
N TYR A 50 -4.68 16.77 -6.71
CA TYR A 50 -4.82 17.56 -7.92
C TYR A 50 -3.87 18.77 -7.94
N VAL A 51 -3.82 19.54 -6.85
CA VAL A 51 -2.90 20.67 -6.69
C VAL A 51 -1.44 20.20 -6.79
N GLU A 52 -1.08 19.15 -6.06
CA GLU A 52 0.26 18.55 -6.11
C GLU A 52 0.66 18.13 -7.52
N SER A 53 -0.27 17.52 -8.27
CA SER A 53 -0.03 17.10 -9.64
C SER A 53 0.17 18.28 -10.57
N LEU A 54 -0.62 19.33 -10.45
CA LEU A 54 -0.45 20.54 -11.23
C LEU A 54 0.87 21.25 -10.92
N THR A 55 1.21 21.37 -9.65
CA THR A 55 2.48 22.00 -9.25
C THR A 55 3.68 21.26 -9.80
N TYR A 56 3.65 19.91 -9.81
CA TYR A 56 4.74 19.13 -10.37
C TYR A 56 4.86 19.26 -11.90
N HIS A 57 3.75 19.21 -12.63
CA HIS A 57 3.81 19.16 -14.10
C HIS A 57 3.83 20.53 -14.79
N HIS A 58 3.33 21.59 -14.17
CA HIS A 58 3.00 22.83 -14.90
C HIS A 58 3.55 24.12 -14.25
N ALA A 59 4.12 24.05 -13.05
CA ALA A 59 4.59 25.27 -12.38
C ALA A 59 6.05 25.56 -12.75
N GLU A 60 6.30 26.46 -13.69
CA GLU A 60 7.54 27.24 -13.67
C GLU A 60 7.45 28.30 -12.56
N GLU A 61 6.28 28.94 -12.43
CA GLU A 61 5.94 29.91 -11.38
C GLU A 61 4.69 29.51 -10.59
N ILE A 62 4.68 29.78 -9.27
CA ILE A 62 3.66 29.24 -8.36
C ILE A 62 2.37 30.06 -8.36
N GLU A 63 2.45 31.37 -8.60
CA GLU A 63 1.26 32.21 -8.73
C GLU A 63 0.41 31.78 -9.93
N GLU A 64 1.07 31.39 -11.02
CA GLU A 64 0.43 30.79 -12.18
C GLU A 64 -0.17 29.43 -11.84
N ALA A 65 0.58 28.54 -11.19
CA ALA A 65 0.08 27.22 -10.78
C ALA A 65 -1.16 27.31 -9.86
N THR A 66 -1.14 28.27 -8.94
CA THR A 66 -2.26 28.52 -8.02
C THR A 66 -3.49 29.02 -8.77
N SER A 67 -3.31 30.01 -9.64
CA SER A 67 -4.40 30.57 -10.44
C SER A 67 -4.98 29.55 -11.42
N PHE A 68 -4.12 28.75 -12.03
CA PHE A 68 -4.49 27.66 -12.92
C PHE A 68 -5.25 26.55 -12.18
N ALA A 69 -4.78 26.14 -11.00
CA ALA A 69 -5.47 25.15 -10.17
C ALA A 69 -6.88 25.61 -9.78
N VAL A 70 -7.02 26.88 -9.36
CA VAL A 70 -8.33 27.48 -9.05
C VAL A 70 -9.24 27.45 -10.28
N LYS A 71 -8.76 27.94 -11.42
CA LYS A 71 -9.54 27.98 -12.67
C LYS A 71 -9.98 26.58 -13.09
N SER A 72 -9.02 25.67 -13.23
CA SER A 72 -9.28 24.32 -13.76
C SER A 72 -10.14 23.47 -12.82
N TRP A 73 -9.97 23.60 -11.50
CA TRP A 73 -10.87 22.98 -10.52
C TRP A 73 -12.27 23.57 -10.60
N ASN A 74 -12.39 24.91 -10.62
CA ASN A 74 -13.68 25.59 -10.64
C ASN A 74 -14.44 25.40 -11.95
N GLU A 75 -13.79 25.05 -13.06
CA GLU A 75 -14.48 24.67 -14.30
C GLU A 75 -15.11 23.27 -14.20
N LYS A 76 -14.47 22.34 -13.50
CA LYS A 76 -14.87 20.92 -13.44
C LYS A 76 -15.68 20.55 -12.21
N SER A 77 -15.56 21.32 -11.13
CA SER A 77 -16.17 21.04 -9.83
C SER A 77 -17.28 22.05 -9.54
N SER A 78 -18.41 21.56 -9.03
CA SER A 78 -19.46 22.38 -8.43
C SER A 78 -18.97 23.12 -7.19
N LEU A 79 -18.11 22.45 -6.41
CA LEU A 79 -17.50 22.99 -5.21
C LEU A 79 -16.32 23.90 -5.55
N LYS A 80 -16.53 25.22 -5.41
CA LYS A 80 -15.55 26.23 -5.79
C LYS A 80 -14.50 26.45 -4.71
N ILE A 81 -13.27 26.68 -5.14
CA ILE A 81 -12.11 27.01 -4.30
C ILE A 81 -11.53 28.38 -4.70
N ASP A 82 -10.69 28.92 -3.84
CA ASP A 82 -9.94 30.16 -4.05
C ASP A 82 -8.41 29.91 -3.98
N GLN A 83 -7.64 30.95 -4.21
CA GLN A 83 -6.17 30.87 -4.17
C GLN A 83 -5.64 30.55 -2.76
N GLU A 84 -6.28 31.03 -1.69
CA GLU A 84 -5.88 30.75 -0.30
C GLU A 84 -6.01 29.26 0.05
N THR A 85 -7.08 28.63 -0.44
CA THR A 85 -7.33 27.19 -0.31
C THR A 85 -6.22 26.40 -0.98
N VAL A 86 -5.80 26.80 -2.17
CA VAL A 86 -4.69 26.15 -2.88
C VAL A 86 -3.35 26.38 -2.16
N LYS A 87 -3.06 27.62 -1.74
CA LYS A 87 -1.83 27.97 -1.00
C LYS A 87 -1.71 27.24 0.34
N SER A 88 -2.84 26.95 1.00
CA SER A 88 -2.81 26.18 2.27
C SER A 88 -2.60 24.67 2.09
N ILE A 89 -2.77 24.14 0.87
CA ILE A 89 -2.41 22.75 0.54
C ILE A 89 -0.90 22.62 0.32
N LEU A 90 -0.32 23.51 -0.50
CA LEU A 90 1.11 23.54 -0.79
C LEU A 90 1.60 24.98 -0.74
N PRO A 91 2.24 25.40 0.38
CA PRO A 91 2.75 26.75 0.53
C PRO A 91 3.81 27.10 -0.52
N LEU A 92 3.83 28.37 -0.93
CA LEU A 92 4.68 28.90 -2.00
C LEU A 92 6.16 28.61 -1.73
N GLU A 93 6.59 28.82 -0.48
CA GLU A 93 7.96 28.63 -0.03
C GLU A 93 8.44 27.17 -0.10
N ARG A 94 7.56 26.22 -0.41
CA ARG A 94 7.85 24.77 -0.43
C ARG A 94 7.80 24.14 -1.81
N VAL A 95 7.47 24.89 -2.87
CA VAL A 95 7.29 24.29 -4.21
C VAL A 95 8.57 23.69 -4.76
N GLU A 96 9.71 24.39 -4.64
CA GLU A 96 10.99 23.86 -5.11
C GLU A 96 11.41 22.62 -4.33
N MET A 97 11.17 22.61 -3.00
CA MET A 97 11.42 21.42 -2.19
C MET A 97 10.49 20.27 -2.58
N PHE A 98 9.21 20.55 -2.84
CA PHE A 98 8.25 19.55 -3.30
C PHE A 98 8.64 18.96 -4.65
N LYS A 99 9.08 19.79 -5.61
CA LYS A 99 9.60 19.32 -6.91
C LYS A 99 10.83 18.44 -6.73
N SER A 100 11.78 18.85 -5.90
CA SER A 100 12.98 18.07 -5.58
C SER A 100 12.64 16.70 -4.97
N ILE A 101 11.62 16.65 -4.11
CA ILE A 101 11.07 15.41 -3.58
C ILE A 101 10.46 14.54 -4.69
N CYS A 102 9.75 15.14 -5.66
CA CYS A 102 9.14 14.40 -6.77
C CYS A 102 10.18 13.84 -7.75
N THR A 103 11.27 14.58 -8.02
CA THR A 103 12.37 14.16 -8.91
C THR A 103 13.34 13.21 -8.22
N GLY A 104 13.38 13.23 -6.89
CA GLY A 104 14.29 12.41 -6.09
C GLY A 104 15.72 12.96 -6.05
N GLU A 105 15.90 14.26 -6.31
CA GLU A 105 17.22 14.88 -6.46
C GLU A 105 17.90 15.18 -5.12
N GLN A 106 17.16 15.67 -4.12
CA GLN A 106 17.78 16.04 -2.86
C GLN A 106 16.86 15.92 -1.65
N LEU A 107 17.42 15.33 -0.58
CA LEU A 107 16.84 15.23 0.75
C LEU A 107 17.33 16.35 1.70
N ALA A 108 18.40 17.05 1.33
CA ALA A 108 19.12 18.00 2.18
C ALA A 108 18.35 19.28 2.54
N GLY A 109 17.12 19.46 2.06
CA GLY A 109 16.19 20.49 2.54
C GLY A 109 15.31 20.03 3.72
N MET A 110 15.37 18.75 4.09
CA MET A 110 14.59 18.17 5.18
C MET A 110 15.23 18.38 6.57
N GLU A 111 16.11 19.35 6.77
CA GLU A 111 16.74 19.61 8.07
C GLU A 111 15.72 20.03 9.15
N THR A 112 14.51 20.42 8.73
CA THR A 112 13.42 20.83 9.60
C THR A 112 12.30 19.78 9.66
N ARG A 113 11.76 19.56 10.86
CA ARG A 113 10.59 18.70 11.11
C ARG A 113 9.29 19.34 10.65
N GLU A 114 9.19 19.64 9.36
CA GLU A 114 8.04 20.36 8.86
C GLU A 114 6.80 19.46 8.80
N ALA A 115 5.68 19.97 9.30
CA ALA A 115 4.45 19.20 9.42
C ALA A 115 3.91 18.68 8.07
N TRP A 116 4.17 19.37 6.95
CA TRP A 116 3.73 18.94 5.62
C TRP A 116 4.54 17.74 5.10
N LEU A 117 5.85 17.69 5.42
CA LEU A 117 6.71 16.58 5.02
C LEU A 117 6.29 15.28 5.73
N VAL A 118 5.98 15.38 7.02
CA VAL A 118 5.41 14.24 7.77
C VAL A 118 4.09 13.76 7.16
N GLN A 119 3.27 14.68 6.64
CA GLN A 119 2.04 14.33 5.91
C GLN A 119 2.32 13.66 4.56
N LEU A 120 3.34 14.10 3.81
CA LEU A 120 3.77 13.43 2.58
C LEU A 120 4.25 12.01 2.86
N LEU A 121 5.11 11.82 3.86
CA LEU A 121 5.63 10.51 4.24
C LEU A 121 4.54 9.56 4.73
N LEU A 122 3.56 10.06 5.50
CA LEU A 122 2.40 9.26 5.88
C LEU A 122 1.58 8.84 4.66
N ARG A 123 1.27 9.77 3.75
CA ARG A 123 0.48 9.46 2.55
C ARG A 123 1.21 8.49 1.63
N PHE A 124 2.53 8.65 1.47
CA PHE A 124 3.39 7.69 0.82
C PHE A 124 3.31 6.31 1.50
N ALA A 125 3.57 6.23 2.80
CA ALA A 125 3.52 4.99 3.55
C ALA A 125 2.16 4.30 3.47
N ILE A 126 1.05 5.03 3.54
CA ILE A 126 -0.30 4.47 3.41
C ILE A 126 -0.46 3.75 2.06
N CYS A 127 0.09 4.32 0.98
CA CYS A 127 0.00 3.76 -0.36
C CYS A 127 0.99 2.62 -0.63
N GLU A 128 2.14 2.63 0.03
CA GLU A 128 3.29 1.79 -0.35
C GLU A 128 3.59 0.68 0.67
N VAL A 129 3.32 0.88 1.96
CA VAL A 129 3.53 -0.14 3.00
C VAL A 129 2.47 -1.23 2.87
N GLN A 130 2.86 -2.50 2.92
CA GLN A 130 1.91 -3.61 2.75
C GLN A 130 0.79 -3.60 3.82
N SER A 131 1.16 -3.57 5.10
CA SER A 131 0.22 -3.57 6.22
C SER A 131 -0.09 -2.16 6.73
N LEU A 132 -1.38 -1.78 6.73
CA LEU A 132 -1.82 -0.49 7.28
C LEU A 132 -1.53 -0.31 8.77
N SER A 133 -1.46 -1.40 9.54
CA SER A 133 -1.11 -1.32 10.96
C SER A 133 0.36 -0.94 11.18
N SER A 134 1.22 -1.20 10.19
CA SER A 134 2.66 -0.91 10.24
C SER A 134 3.01 0.51 9.80
N VAL A 135 2.11 1.22 9.11
CA VAL A 135 2.33 2.56 8.55
C VAL A 135 2.93 3.53 9.59
N VAL A 136 2.36 3.56 10.79
CA VAL A 136 2.82 4.48 11.84
C VAL A 136 4.22 4.11 12.34
N GLY A 137 4.49 2.80 12.52
CA GLY A 137 5.81 2.31 12.92
C GLY A 137 6.86 2.65 11.88
N TRP A 138 6.56 2.39 10.61
CA TRP A 138 7.44 2.66 9.49
C TRP A 138 7.77 4.15 9.35
N VAL A 139 6.75 5.03 9.38
CA VAL A 139 7.01 6.49 9.29
C VAL A 139 7.85 6.98 10.47
N LYS A 140 7.57 6.48 11.69
CA LYS A 140 8.39 6.86 12.86
C LYS A 140 9.84 6.42 12.69
N HIS A 141 10.08 5.22 12.18
CA HIS A 141 11.41 4.71 11.91
C HIS A 141 12.14 5.63 10.91
N VAL A 142 11.53 5.91 9.75
CA VAL A 142 12.11 6.80 8.73
C VAL A 142 12.45 8.18 9.30
N LEU A 143 11.51 8.80 10.02
CA LEU A 143 11.72 10.12 10.60
C LEU A 143 12.77 10.13 11.70
N GLN A 144 12.87 9.06 12.50
CA GLN A 144 13.91 8.92 13.50
C GLN A 144 15.29 8.74 12.86
N THR A 145 15.38 8.00 11.76
CA THR A 145 16.64 7.85 11.01
C THR A 145 17.07 9.17 10.37
N LEU A 146 16.12 9.97 9.88
CA LEU A 146 16.40 11.30 9.31
C LEU A 146 16.80 12.34 10.36
N TRP A 147 16.20 12.32 11.56
CA TRP A 147 16.29 13.44 12.52
C TRP A 147 16.74 13.07 13.93
N GLY A 148 17.07 11.81 14.22
CA GLY A 148 17.59 11.35 15.52
C GLY A 148 16.54 11.22 16.64
N ASP A 149 15.66 12.20 16.85
CA ASP A 149 14.71 12.17 17.97
C ASP A 149 13.39 11.46 17.65
N SER A 150 12.62 11.10 18.69
CA SER A 150 11.28 10.54 18.57
C SER A 150 10.32 11.49 17.80
N PRO A 151 9.67 11.05 16.72
CA PRO A 151 8.73 11.86 15.92
C PRO A 151 7.26 11.66 16.33
N ASP A 152 7.03 11.18 17.56
CA ASP A 152 5.71 10.75 18.05
C ASP A 152 4.64 11.84 17.99
N ARG A 153 5.03 13.08 18.31
CA ARG A 153 4.13 14.22 18.38
C ARG A 153 3.70 14.66 16.99
N GLU A 154 4.65 14.73 16.07
CA GLU A 154 4.51 15.17 14.69
C GLU A 154 3.64 14.18 13.91
N VAL A 155 3.91 12.88 14.04
CA VAL A 155 3.11 11.82 13.41
C VAL A 155 1.66 11.85 13.93
N LYS A 156 1.47 11.98 15.26
CA LYS A 156 0.12 12.09 15.86
C LYS A 156 -0.63 13.35 15.40
N ALA A 157 0.07 14.46 15.23
CA ALA A 157 -0.51 15.72 14.74
C ALA A 157 -0.90 15.59 13.27
N ALA A 158 -0.03 15.04 12.42
CA ALA A 158 -0.28 14.84 11.00
C ALA A 158 -1.47 13.89 10.75
N LEU A 159 -1.53 12.74 11.44
CA LEU A 159 -2.68 11.81 11.36
C LEU A 159 -4.01 12.48 11.73
N LYS A 160 -4.00 13.38 12.73
CA LYS A 160 -5.19 14.14 13.13
C LYS A 160 -5.61 15.13 12.05
N VAL A 161 -4.65 15.89 11.49
CA VAL A 161 -4.90 16.89 10.44
C VAL A 161 -5.45 16.23 9.17
N MET A 162 -4.89 15.08 8.76
CA MET A 162 -5.32 14.37 7.56
C MET A 162 -6.64 13.58 7.75
N GLY A 163 -7.16 13.51 8.97
CA GLY A 163 -8.42 12.82 9.27
C GLY A 163 -8.28 11.30 9.44
N PHE A 164 -7.06 10.76 9.54
CA PHE A 164 -6.76 9.33 9.75
C PHE A 164 -6.79 8.90 11.22
N ARG A 165 -7.24 9.76 12.12
CA ARG A 165 -7.34 9.49 13.54
C ARG A 165 -8.77 9.65 14.03
N LYS A 166 -9.25 8.64 14.74
CA LYS A 166 -10.53 8.66 15.45
C LYS A 166 -10.22 8.51 16.94
N ASN A 167 -10.52 9.55 17.70
CA ASN A 167 -10.12 9.65 19.12
C ASN A 167 -8.59 9.51 19.28
N GLN A 168 -8.13 8.49 20.00
CA GLN A 168 -6.73 8.22 20.23
C GLN A 168 -6.14 7.16 19.29
N SER A 169 -6.97 6.45 18.51
CA SER A 169 -6.56 5.34 17.64
C SER A 169 -6.52 5.73 16.16
N LEU A 170 -5.79 4.93 15.39
CA LEU A 170 -5.71 5.00 13.94
C LEU A 170 -7.06 4.58 13.33
N ASP A 171 -7.51 5.30 12.31
CA ASP A 171 -8.74 4.99 11.58
C ASP A 171 -8.38 4.18 10.31
N LEU A 172 -8.29 2.86 10.47
CA LEU A 172 -7.85 1.94 9.40
C LEU A 172 -8.79 1.98 8.18
N GLU A 173 -10.09 2.21 8.39
CA GLU A 173 -11.06 2.35 7.30
C GLU A 173 -10.74 3.58 6.43
N MET A 174 -10.42 4.72 7.08
CA MET A 174 -10.02 5.93 6.35
C MET A 174 -8.66 5.77 5.65
N LEU A 175 -7.73 5.01 6.23
CA LEU A 175 -6.46 4.70 5.58
C LEU A 175 -6.65 3.83 4.33
N GLU A 176 -7.45 2.77 4.43
CA GLU A 176 -7.77 1.88 3.30
C GLU A 176 -8.48 2.65 2.19
N LYS A 177 -9.42 3.53 2.56
CA LYS A 177 -10.06 4.42 1.60
C LYS A 177 -9.07 5.34 0.90
N TYR A 178 -8.14 5.97 1.63
CA TYR A 178 -7.10 6.79 1.02
C TYR A 178 -6.22 5.98 0.07
N ARG A 179 -5.75 4.81 0.52
CA ARG A 179 -4.96 3.87 -0.30
C ARG A 179 -5.70 3.52 -1.59
N SER A 180 -6.99 3.17 -1.52
CA SER A 180 -7.78 2.82 -2.70
C SER A 180 -7.89 3.94 -3.75
N LEU A 181 -7.86 5.21 -3.30
CA LEU A 181 -7.95 6.38 -4.17
C LEU A 181 -6.61 6.71 -4.85
N PHE A 182 -5.48 6.47 -4.16
CA PHE A 182 -4.18 7.05 -4.54
C PHE A 182 -3.02 6.06 -4.68
N LYS A 183 -3.21 4.75 -4.44
CA LYS A 183 -2.17 3.73 -4.64
C LYS A 183 -1.63 3.81 -6.08
N GLY A 184 -0.31 4.00 -6.23
CA GLY A 184 0.36 4.14 -7.52
C GLY A 184 0.07 5.45 -8.28
N ARG A 185 -0.56 6.45 -7.64
CA ARG A 185 -0.94 7.73 -8.27
C ARG A 185 -0.24 8.95 -7.69
N LEU A 186 0.38 8.85 -6.51
CA LEU A 186 1.07 10.00 -5.90
C LEU A 186 2.27 10.43 -6.75
N VAL A 187 2.28 11.69 -7.18
CA VAL A 187 3.32 12.24 -8.07
C VAL A 187 4.72 12.19 -7.48
N TYR A 188 4.81 12.22 -6.15
CA TYR A 188 6.05 12.15 -5.39
C TYR A 188 6.47 10.73 -4.99
N SER A 189 5.68 9.68 -5.28
CA SER A 189 6.02 8.31 -4.83
C SER A 189 7.37 7.84 -5.36
N LYS A 190 7.66 8.07 -6.64
CA LYS A 190 8.92 7.63 -7.27
C LYS A 190 10.12 8.36 -6.66
N GLY A 191 10.05 9.69 -6.57
CA GLY A 191 11.13 10.49 -6.01
C GLY A 191 11.36 10.19 -4.52
N LEU A 192 10.31 10.08 -3.70
CA LEU A 192 10.45 9.68 -2.29
C LEU A 192 11.07 8.28 -2.16
N ARG A 193 10.68 7.32 -3.00
CA ARG A 193 11.27 5.98 -2.96
C ARG A 193 12.78 6.04 -3.21
N ASN A 194 13.21 6.76 -4.25
CA ASN A 194 14.63 6.92 -4.56
C ASN A 194 15.39 7.62 -3.42
N LEU A 195 14.77 8.64 -2.81
CA LEU A 195 15.35 9.39 -1.70
C LEU A 195 15.49 8.53 -0.43
N LEU A 196 14.51 7.69 -0.15
CA LEU A 196 14.51 6.87 1.07
C LEU A 196 15.35 5.59 0.91
N GLN A 197 15.54 5.09 -0.31
CA GLN A 197 16.29 3.85 -0.57
C GLN A 197 17.65 3.74 0.16
N PRO A 198 18.49 4.79 0.24
CA PRO A 198 19.77 4.71 0.96
C PRO A 198 19.65 4.63 2.48
N ILE A 199 18.46 4.95 3.03
CA ILE A 199 18.21 5.14 4.46
C ILE A 199 17.39 3.97 5.03
N LEU A 200 16.66 3.28 4.15
CA LEU A 200 15.84 2.13 4.50
C LEU A 200 16.71 0.86 4.58
N SER A 201 16.50 0.07 5.63
CA SER A 201 17.08 -1.27 5.73
C SER A 201 16.46 -2.22 4.69
N SER A 202 17.08 -3.38 4.47
CA SER A 202 16.46 -4.42 3.63
C SER A 202 15.10 -4.88 4.16
N GLU A 203 14.87 -4.80 5.47
CA GLU A 203 13.58 -5.08 6.10
C GLU A 203 12.55 -3.99 5.78
N ASP A 204 12.94 -2.72 5.80
CA ASP A 204 12.06 -1.61 5.42
C ASP A 204 11.73 -1.61 3.93
N ILE A 205 12.68 -2.02 3.08
CA ILE A 205 12.47 -2.23 1.65
C ILE A 205 11.48 -3.37 1.43
N ALA A 206 11.60 -4.50 2.16
CA ALA A 206 10.64 -5.59 2.07
C ALA A 206 9.21 -5.19 2.48
N VAL A 207 9.07 -4.20 3.36
CA VAL A 207 7.77 -3.62 3.75
C VAL A 207 7.14 -2.76 2.62
N ILE A 208 7.96 -2.23 1.70
CA ILE A 208 7.57 -1.38 0.55
C ILE A 208 7.49 -2.17 -0.77
N GLU A 209 8.38 -3.14 -0.97
CA GLU A 209 8.59 -3.86 -2.23
C GLU A 209 8.01 -5.26 -2.17
N MET A 210 6.69 -5.36 -2.34
CA MET A 210 6.02 -6.59 -2.79
C MET A 210 4.93 -6.38 -3.84
N GLU A 211 4.72 -5.17 -4.39
CA GLU A 211 3.84 -4.97 -5.55
C GLU A 211 4.25 -3.73 -6.37
N GLN A 212 5.24 -3.87 -7.26
CA GLN A 212 5.28 -3.05 -8.46
C GLN A 212 4.81 -3.92 -9.63
N PRO A 213 3.54 -3.83 -10.06
CA PRO A 213 3.17 -4.23 -11.40
C PRO A 213 3.92 -3.30 -12.35
N SER A 214 4.86 -3.87 -13.10
CA SER A 214 5.57 -3.19 -14.16
C SER A 214 4.56 -2.51 -15.10
N LYS A 215 4.52 -1.18 -15.08
CA LYS A 215 3.81 -0.36 -16.07
C LYS A 215 4.50 -0.51 -17.44
N LYS A 216 4.21 -1.62 -18.10
CA LYS A 216 3.90 -1.67 -19.53
C LYS A 216 2.59 -2.43 -19.65
N LYS A 217 1.48 -1.71 -19.78
CA LYS A 217 0.26 -2.04 -20.57
C LYS A 217 -0.98 -1.34 -19.98
N GLU A 218 -1.19 -0.11 -20.39
CA GLU A 218 -2.54 0.50 -20.42
C GLU A 218 -3.19 0.23 -21.79
N SER A 219 -2.92 -0.95 -22.38
CA SER A 219 -3.43 -1.34 -23.70
C SER A 219 -3.66 -2.85 -23.83
N GLN A 220 -4.07 -3.54 -22.76
CA GLN A 220 -4.49 -4.93 -22.83
C GLN A 220 -5.73 -5.19 -21.96
N GLU A 221 -6.80 -4.48 -22.25
CA GLU A 221 -8.17 -4.94 -21.95
C GLU A 221 -8.76 -5.77 -23.12
N ILE A 222 -7.91 -6.21 -24.06
CA ILE A 222 -8.29 -7.13 -25.14
C ILE A 222 -7.17 -8.13 -25.41
N ILE A 223 -6.82 -8.98 -24.45
CA ILE A 223 -6.28 -10.33 -24.75
C ILE A 223 -6.86 -11.32 -23.74
N SER A 224 -8.17 -11.50 -23.79
CA SER A 224 -8.74 -12.84 -23.68
C SER A 224 -8.44 -13.57 -24.99
N ARG A 225 -7.22 -14.09 -25.13
CA ARG A 225 -6.91 -15.15 -26.09
C ARG A 225 -6.18 -16.22 -25.33
N ASP A 226 -6.68 -17.44 -25.46
CA ASP A 226 -6.11 -18.68 -24.96
C ASP A 226 -4.60 -18.71 -25.17
N MET A 227 -3.83 -18.33 -24.15
CA MET A 227 -2.45 -18.77 -24.08
C MET A 227 -2.49 -20.23 -23.67
N THR A 228 -1.86 -21.08 -24.46
CA THR A 228 -1.76 -22.49 -24.11
C THR A 228 -0.96 -22.62 -22.80
N SER A 229 -1.15 -23.72 -22.07
CA SER A 229 -0.37 -24.00 -20.85
C SER A 229 1.15 -23.95 -21.11
N GLU A 230 1.56 -24.23 -22.34
CA GLU A 230 2.95 -24.20 -22.79
C GLU A 230 3.50 -22.77 -22.90
N GLU A 231 2.74 -21.83 -23.46
CA GLU A 231 3.14 -20.43 -23.56
C GLU A 231 3.31 -19.77 -22.19
N SER A 232 2.42 -20.08 -21.25
CA SER A 232 2.53 -19.59 -19.87
C SER A 232 3.77 -20.14 -19.17
N MET A 233 4.07 -21.43 -19.36
CA MET A 233 5.27 -22.06 -18.80
C MET A 233 6.55 -21.46 -19.37
N MET A 234 6.59 -21.25 -20.70
CA MET A 234 7.75 -20.64 -21.36
C MET A 234 8.06 -19.24 -20.81
N LYS A 235 7.03 -18.43 -20.56
CA LYS A 235 7.22 -17.10 -19.96
C LYS A 235 7.79 -17.16 -18.55
N ILE A 236 7.34 -18.12 -17.74
CA ILE A 236 7.88 -18.34 -16.39
C ILE A 236 9.35 -18.77 -16.48
N LEU A 237 9.68 -19.71 -17.35
CA LEU A 237 11.05 -20.18 -17.55
C LEU A 237 11.96 -19.06 -18.05
N GLU A 238 11.51 -18.23 -19.00
CA GLU A 238 12.25 -17.07 -19.45
C GLU A 238 12.44 -16.03 -18.34
N ALA A 239 11.41 -15.80 -17.52
CA ALA A 239 11.47 -14.83 -16.44
C ALA A 239 12.43 -15.23 -15.32
N ILE A 240 12.56 -16.53 -15.02
CA ILE A 240 13.42 -17.05 -13.95
C ILE A 240 14.81 -17.44 -14.48
N GLY A 241 14.88 -18.01 -15.68
CA GLY A 241 16.13 -18.50 -16.29
C GLY A 241 16.81 -17.52 -17.24
N GLY A 242 16.18 -16.40 -17.57
CA GLY A 242 16.70 -15.40 -18.51
C GLY A 242 17.54 -14.31 -17.86
N SER A 243 18.01 -13.37 -18.69
CA SER A 243 18.83 -12.25 -18.24
C SER A 243 18.09 -11.26 -17.34
N SER A 244 16.76 -11.23 -17.37
CA SER A 244 15.93 -10.36 -16.52
C SER A 244 16.03 -10.66 -15.02
N SER A 245 16.37 -11.90 -14.68
CA SER A 245 16.57 -12.39 -13.32
C SER A 245 18.03 -12.79 -13.08
N GLU A 246 18.95 -12.34 -13.93
CA GLU A 246 20.37 -12.69 -13.86
C GLU A 246 20.62 -14.21 -13.85
N TYR A 247 19.82 -14.99 -14.58
CA TYR A 247 19.90 -16.45 -14.64
C TYR A 247 19.67 -17.16 -13.30
N LEU A 248 18.79 -16.60 -12.45
CA LEU A 248 18.42 -17.13 -11.14
C LEU A 248 18.17 -18.64 -11.11
N LEU A 249 17.52 -19.22 -12.13
CA LEU A 249 17.28 -20.66 -12.19
C LEU A 249 18.58 -21.48 -12.18
N SER A 250 19.61 -21.02 -12.89
CA SER A 250 20.93 -21.66 -12.92
C SER A 250 21.61 -21.56 -11.56
N GLU A 251 21.52 -20.39 -10.90
CA GLU A 251 22.10 -20.21 -9.57
C GLU A 251 21.46 -21.13 -8.53
N LEU A 252 20.13 -21.25 -8.55
CA LEU A 252 19.40 -22.16 -7.66
C LEU A 252 19.71 -23.64 -7.95
N TYR A 253 19.91 -23.99 -9.22
CA TYR A 253 20.35 -25.32 -9.60
C TYR A 253 21.73 -25.64 -9.02
N ASP A 254 22.70 -24.74 -9.16
CA ASP A 254 24.04 -24.89 -8.60
C ASP A 254 24.00 -25.03 -7.07
N GLU A 255 23.19 -24.22 -6.40
CA GLU A 255 22.95 -24.33 -4.95
C GLU A 255 22.37 -25.70 -4.56
N SER A 256 21.42 -26.22 -5.34
CA SER A 256 20.81 -27.53 -5.08
C SER A 256 21.81 -28.69 -5.20
N MET A 257 22.90 -28.49 -5.96
CA MET A 257 24.02 -29.44 -6.09
C MET A 257 25.06 -29.30 -4.97
N GLY A 258 24.82 -28.43 -3.99
CA GLY A 258 25.70 -28.21 -2.85
C GLY A 258 26.69 -27.05 -3.02
N ASN A 259 26.67 -26.34 -4.15
CA ASN A 259 27.50 -25.16 -4.38
C ASN A 259 26.86 -23.93 -3.73
N LEU A 260 26.80 -23.92 -2.40
CA LEU A 260 26.19 -22.84 -1.64
C LEU A 260 27.03 -21.55 -1.74
N PRO A 261 26.40 -20.37 -1.84
CA PRO A 261 27.11 -19.11 -1.73
C PRO A 261 27.78 -18.99 -0.35
N ALA A 262 28.88 -18.24 -0.28
CA ALA A 262 29.60 -18.02 0.98
C ALA A 262 28.71 -17.37 2.06
N ASN A 263 27.69 -16.61 1.65
CA ASN A 263 26.74 -15.95 2.54
C ASN A 263 25.33 -16.55 2.37
N ARG A 264 24.78 -17.14 3.44
CA ARG A 264 23.41 -17.70 3.46
C ARG A 264 22.31 -16.68 3.16
N VAL A 265 22.55 -15.39 3.42
CA VAL A 265 21.59 -14.32 3.09
C VAL A 265 21.32 -14.27 1.58
N VAL A 266 22.33 -14.59 0.76
CA VAL A 266 22.20 -14.61 -0.70
C VAL A 266 21.23 -15.71 -1.15
N SER A 267 21.35 -16.92 -0.60
CA SER A 267 20.41 -18.03 -0.90
C SER A 267 18.97 -17.66 -0.54
N VAL A 268 18.77 -17.02 0.63
CA VAL A 268 17.43 -16.57 1.04
C VAL A 268 16.89 -15.51 0.08
N GLY A 269 17.71 -14.52 -0.32
CA GLY A 269 17.33 -13.51 -1.30
C GLY A 269 16.95 -14.10 -2.67
N ARG A 270 17.71 -15.10 -3.14
CA ARG A 270 17.43 -15.83 -4.39
C ARG A 270 16.12 -16.59 -4.33
N LEU A 271 15.84 -17.29 -3.24
CA LEU A 271 14.56 -17.98 -3.04
C LEU A 271 13.38 -17.00 -2.99
N ILE A 272 13.53 -15.86 -2.31
CA ILE A 272 12.51 -14.81 -2.29
C ILE A 272 12.24 -14.31 -3.71
N ASN A 273 13.29 -14.02 -4.48
CA ASN A 273 13.15 -13.57 -5.86
C ASN A 273 12.43 -14.62 -6.72
N PHE A 274 12.81 -15.89 -6.57
CA PHE A 274 12.19 -17.01 -7.30
C PHE A 274 10.68 -17.10 -7.07
N PHE A 275 10.25 -17.13 -5.81
CA PHE A 275 8.83 -17.18 -5.49
C PHE A 275 8.09 -15.88 -5.86
N SER A 276 8.76 -14.74 -5.85
CA SER A 276 8.19 -13.48 -6.33
C SER A 276 7.90 -13.52 -7.83
N ILE A 277 8.83 -14.06 -8.64
CA ILE A 277 8.62 -14.22 -10.09
C ILE A 277 7.48 -15.19 -10.39
N LEU A 278 7.39 -16.29 -9.64
CA LEU A 278 6.28 -17.24 -9.74
C LEU A 278 4.93 -16.57 -9.46
N ASN A 279 4.86 -15.78 -8.38
CA ASN A 279 3.66 -15.03 -7.99
C ASN A 279 3.24 -14.02 -9.08
N LEU A 280 4.19 -13.27 -9.65
CA LEU A 280 3.93 -12.35 -10.78
C LEU A 280 3.32 -13.06 -12.00
N HIS A 281 3.56 -14.36 -12.15
CA HIS A 281 3.00 -15.19 -13.21
C HIS A 281 1.80 -16.02 -12.74
N GLY A 282 1.20 -15.67 -11.60
CA GLY A 282 -0.03 -16.26 -11.08
C GLY A 282 0.16 -17.59 -10.34
N ILE A 283 1.39 -18.03 -10.06
CA ILE A 283 1.66 -19.19 -9.21
C ILE A 283 1.83 -18.72 -7.76
N GLU A 284 0.87 -19.07 -6.91
CA GLU A 284 0.83 -18.60 -5.52
C GLU A 284 0.76 -19.77 -4.54
N SER A 285 1.30 -19.58 -3.33
CA SER A 285 1.13 -20.55 -2.25
C SER A 285 -0.29 -20.52 -1.72
N TYR A 286 -0.89 -21.68 -1.51
CA TYR A 286 -2.26 -21.83 -1.01
C TYR A 286 -2.28 -22.64 0.29
N SER A 287 -2.79 -22.04 1.38
CA SER A 287 -2.89 -22.70 2.69
C SER A 287 -4.32 -23.07 3.10
N GLY A 288 -5.32 -22.75 2.28
CA GLY A 288 -6.72 -22.90 2.68
C GLY A 288 -7.14 -22.01 3.85
N GLY A 289 -6.42 -20.91 4.09
CA GLY A 289 -6.65 -20.01 5.23
C GLY A 289 -6.03 -20.49 6.55
N LEU A 290 -5.30 -21.61 6.53
CA LEU A 290 -4.58 -22.11 7.71
C LEU A 290 -3.23 -21.43 7.85
N GLU A 291 -2.84 -21.17 9.10
CA GLU A 291 -1.49 -20.71 9.45
C GLU A 291 -0.61 -21.92 9.79
N LYS A 292 0.68 -21.86 9.42
CA LYS A 292 1.64 -22.90 9.81
C LYS A 292 1.80 -22.91 11.34
N ASP A 293 2.02 -24.10 11.90
CA ASP A 293 2.26 -24.30 13.35
C ASP A 293 1.10 -24.00 14.29
N ARG A 294 -0.11 -23.76 13.76
CA ARG A 294 -1.35 -23.68 14.54
C ARG A 294 -2.18 -24.95 14.38
N ILE A 295 -2.86 -25.33 15.46
CA ILE A 295 -3.84 -26.42 15.47
C ILE A 295 -5.21 -25.84 15.15
N PHE A 296 -5.87 -26.41 14.16
CA PHE A 296 -7.22 -26.05 13.75
C PHE A 296 -8.15 -27.24 13.94
N HIS A 297 -9.44 -26.98 14.17
CA HIS A 297 -10.45 -28.03 14.21
C HIS A 297 -11.31 -27.87 12.96
N LEU A 298 -11.23 -28.83 12.05
CA LEU A 298 -12.01 -28.83 10.81
C LEU A 298 -12.94 -30.04 10.76
N LYS A 299 -14.08 -29.85 10.10
CA LYS A 299 -15.02 -30.94 9.86
C LYS A 299 -14.45 -31.92 8.85
N ARG A 300 -14.70 -33.21 9.06
CA ARG A 300 -14.23 -34.29 8.18
C ARG A 300 -14.58 -34.07 6.70
N ASP A 301 -15.80 -33.59 6.43
CA ASP A 301 -16.28 -33.33 5.07
C ASP A 301 -15.56 -32.16 4.38
N GLU A 302 -15.04 -31.21 5.15
CA GLU A 302 -14.25 -30.10 4.65
C GLU A 302 -12.85 -30.59 4.28
N LEU A 303 -12.23 -31.38 5.17
CA LEU A 303 -10.89 -31.94 4.97
C LEU A 303 -10.72 -32.66 3.63
N ALA A 304 -11.67 -33.52 3.29
CA ALA A 304 -11.62 -34.32 2.07
C ALA A 304 -11.72 -33.49 0.78
N LYS A 305 -12.23 -32.25 0.86
CA LYS A 305 -12.45 -31.39 -0.31
C LYS A 305 -11.30 -30.39 -0.52
N THR A 306 -10.67 -29.95 0.56
CA THR A 306 -9.74 -28.81 0.52
C THR A 306 -8.30 -29.16 0.88
N PHE A 307 -8.01 -30.36 1.38
CA PHE A 307 -6.69 -30.75 1.85
C PHE A 307 -6.27 -32.17 1.44
N MET A 308 -4.96 -32.40 1.36
CA MET A 308 -4.36 -33.74 1.37
C MET A 308 -3.91 -34.09 2.78
N THR A 309 -4.10 -35.33 3.20
CA THR A 309 -3.68 -35.80 4.52
C THR A 309 -2.38 -36.59 4.41
N ARG A 310 -1.37 -36.22 5.21
CA ARG A 310 -0.07 -36.91 5.26
C ARG A 310 -0.19 -38.37 5.68
N ARG A 311 -1.16 -38.67 6.55
CA ARG A 311 -1.54 -40.01 7.02
C ARG A 311 -3.06 -40.11 7.05
N PRO A 312 -3.64 -41.32 6.96
CA PRO A 312 -5.07 -41.51 7.15
C PRO A 312 -5.51 -40.93 8.50
N ILE A 313 -6.61 -40.16 8.50
CA ILE A 313 -7.23 -39.64 9.72
C ILE A 313 -7.72 -40.81 10.57
N GLN A 314 -7.26 -40.89 11.81
CA GLN A 314 -7.58 -41.95 12.77
C GLN A 314 -8.74 -41.59 13.69
N SER A 315 -8.92 -40.31 14.03
CA SER A 315 -10.05 -39.88 14.85
C SER A 315 -11.37 -40.30 14.21
N LYS A 316 -12.35 -40.64 15.05
CA LYS A 316 -13.75 -40.90 14.66
C LYS A 316 -14.66 -39.71 14.90
N GLU A 317 -14.11 -38.61 15.42
CA GLU A 317 -14.85 -37.38 15.70
C GLU A 317 -15.18 -36.63 14.40
N ASP A 318 -16.24 -35.82 14.45
CA ASP A 318 -16.68 -35.01 13.31
C ASP A 318 -15.73 -33.81 13.08
N GLU A 319 -15.28 -33.20 14.17
CA GLU A 319 -14.23 -32.18 14.18
C GLU A 319 -12.88 -32.82 14.52
N ILE A 320 -11.90 -32.61 13.64
CA ILE A 320 -10.59 -33.25 13.75
C ILE A 320 -9.54 -32.16 13.99
N PRO A 321 -8.71 -32.28 15.04
CA PRO A 321 -7.59 -31.39 15.25
C PRO A 321 -6.51 -31.67 14.19
N ILE A 322 -6.13 -30.65 13.44
CA ILE A 322 -5.17 -30.73 12.34
C ILE A 322 -4.13 -29.63 12.42
N GLN A 323 -3.00 -29.84 11.75
CA GLN A 323 -1.96 -28.84 11.53
C GLN A 323 -1.54 -28.83 10.05
N LEU A 324 -1.26 -27.63 9.52
CA LEU A 324 -0.70 -27.46 8.18
C LEU A 324 0.77 -27.89 8.17
N VAL A 325 1.10 -28.89 7.34
CA VAL A 325 2.47 -29.40 7.18
C VAL A 325 3.16 -28.70 6.00
N GLN A 326 2.47 -28.62 4.86
CA GLN A 326 2.99 -27.98 3.64
C GLN A 326 1.87 -27.20 2.94
N CYS A 327 2.21 -26.03 2.40
CA CYS A 327 1.31 -25.28 1.54
C CYS A 327 1.07 -26.02 0.21
N GLY A 328 -0.14 -25.85 -0.33
CA GLY A 328 -0.46 -26.16 -1.71
C GLY A 328 -0.09 -25.01 -2.65
N TRP A 329 -0.56 -25.11 -3.90
CA TRP A 329 -0.26 -24.14 -4.95
C TRP A 329 -1.48 -23.85 -5.81
N THR A 330 -1.68 -22.59 -6.15
CA THR A 330 -2.67 -22.12 -7.12
C THR A 330 -1.99 -21.63 -8.40
N PHE A 331 -2.73 -21.67 -9.50
CA PHE A 331 -2.36 -21.02 -10.75
C PHE A 331 -3.53 -20.15 -11.21
N HIS A 332 -3.33 -18.83 -11.28
CA HIS A 332 -4.37 -17.83 -11.54
C HIS A 332 -5.61 -18.03 -10.65
N GLY A 333 -5.39 -18.25 -9.35
CA GLY A 333 -6.44 -18.47 -8.35
C GLY A 333 -7.10 -19.85 -8.38
N LYS A 334 -6.82 -20.71 -9.38
CA LYS A 334 -7.29 -22.09 -9.41
C LYS A 334 -6.33 -22.98 -8.61
N VAL A 335 -6.85 -23.74 -7.64
CA VAL A 335 -6.03 -24.68 -6.87
C VAL A 335 -5.54 -25.80 -7.78
N MET A 336 -4.22 -25.94 -7.88
CA MET A 336 -3.54 -26.97 -8.68
C MET A 336 -3.02 -28.10 -7.79
N ILE A 337 -2.52 -27.73 -6.60
CA ILE A 337 -1.99 -28.66 -5.60
C ILE A 337 -2.67 -28.32 -4.27
N LEU A 338 -3.31 -29.30 -3.66
CA LEU A 338 -3.94 -29.14 -2.35
C LEU A 338 -2.89 -29.11 -1.23
N PRO A 339 -3.09 -28.30 -0.18
CA PRO A 339 -2.21 -28.24 0.97
C PRO A 339 -2.17 -29.57 1.73
N LEU A 340 -1.00 -29.89 2.30
CA LEU A 340 -0.78 -31.10 3.08
C LEU A 340 -0.98 -30.80 4.57
N ILE A 341 -1.86 -31.55 5.21
CA ILE A 341 -2.15 -31.47 6.65
C ILE A 341 -1.85 -32.79 7.35
N GLU A 342 -1.75 -32.75 8.67
CA GLU A 342 -1.73 -33.94 9.51
C GLU A 342 -2.64 -33.78 10.73
N GLU A 343 -3.22 -34.89 11.17
CA GLU A 343 -4.01 -34.95 12.40
C GLU A 343 -3.08 -34.84 13.62
N VAL A 344 -3.43 -33.96 14.55
CA VAL A 344 -2.70 -33.80 15.81
C VAL A 344 -3.33 -34.71 16.85
N ILE A 345 -2.65 -35.82 17.15
CA ILE A 345 -3.04 -36.71 18.24
C ILE A 345 -2.67 -36.00 19.54
N LEU A 346 -3.65 -35.34 20.16
CA LEU A 346 -3.50 -34.85 21.52
C LEU A 346 -3.38 -36.07 22.42
N GLU A 347 -2.16 -36.42 22.83
CA GLU A 347 -1.97 -37.36 23.91
C GLU A 347 -2.71 -36.80 25.13
N LYS A 348 -3.87 -37.38 25.46
CA LYS A 348 -4.51 -37.14 26.74
C LYS A 348 -3.44 -37.43 27.77
N GLU A 349 -3.03 -36.39 28.50
CA GLU A 349 -2.08 -36.46 29.61
C GLU A 349 -2.34 -37.77 30.36
N ARG A 350 -1.42 -38.72 30.21
CA ARG A 350 -1.40 -39.93 31.01
C ARG A 350 -1.20 -39.47 32.45
N LYS A 351 -2.31 -39.30 33.17
CA LYS A 351 -2.31 -39.20 34.63
C LYS A 351 -1.77 -40.49 35.23
#